data_AF-A0A9E1UNV3-F1
#
_entry.id   AF-A0A9E1UNV3-F1
#
_cell.length_a   1.000
_cell.length_b   1.000
_cell.length_c   1.000
_cell.angle_alpha   90.00
_cell.angle_beta   90.00
_cell.angle_gamma   90.00
#
_symmetry.space_group_name_H-M   'P 1'
#
loop_
_entity.id
_entity.type
_entity.pdbx_description
1 polymer ?
#
loop_
_entity_poly.entity_id
_entity_poly.type
_entity_poly.pdbx_seq_one_letter_code
_entity_poly.pdbx_strand_id
1 'polypeptide(L)'
;MNVPSTIAPGQDFVFANLHGRWSRFLRGDELRRVVQSGSPDVLLRALAGRGVQVADLGSARSQLVRHLGEELSRVVDLLGGGLAEFYTAFLRRFWYEDLKTVLHVRIAGGRGVSAQDLLVDLPRFPRLPVQQMLEARDAESLLRCLSGVGGAREGLDAIVVELLETEDIPRS
;
A
#
# COMPACT_ATOMS: atom_id res chain seq x y z
N MET A 1 41.07 -3.25 11.38
CA MET A 1 40.58 -3.11 10.00
C MET A 1 39.22 -2.44 10.09
N ASN A 2 39.16 -1.12 9.94
CA ASN A 2 37.92 -0.35 10.05
C ASN A 2 37.09 -0.54 8.78
N VAL A 3 35.88 -1.07 8.94
CA VAL A 3 34.87 -1.11 7.88
C VAL A 3 34.51 0.35 7.54
N PRO A 4 34.35 0.73 6.25
CA PRO A 4 34.07 2.12 5.90
C PRO A 4 32.71 2.51 6.51
N SER A 5 32.70 3.67 7.17
CA SER A 5 31.47 4.38 7.52
C SER A 5 30.61 4.52 6.27
N THR A 6 29.37 4.04 6.34
CA THR A 6 28.36 4.23 5.30
C THR A 6 28.25 5.73 5.01
N ILE A 7 28.76 6.17 3.86
CA ILE A 7 28.56 7.55 3.42
C ILE A 7 27.07 7.68 3.16
N ALA A 8 26.35 8.35 4.06
CA ALA A 8 24.98 8.74 3.79
C ALA A 8 24.99 9.60 2.51
N PRO A 9 24.27 9.21 1.45
CA PRO A 9 24.26 10.01 0.24
C PRO A 9 23.80 11.43 0.55
N GLY A 10 24.55 12.42 0.07
CA GLY A 10 24.18 13.82 0.22
C GLY A 10 22.82 14.12 -0.41
N GLN A 11 22.19 15.21 0.02
CA GLN A 11 20.89 15.64 -0.49
C GLN A 11 20.84 15.76 -2.01
N ASP A 12 21.96 16.15 -2.64
CA ASP A 12 22.10 16.26 -4.10
C ASP A 12 21.89 14.92 -4.82
N PHE A 13 22.40 13.82 -4.24
CA PHE A 13 22.20 12.48 -4.80
C PHE A 13 20.74 12.07 -4.72
N VAL A 14 20.09 12.31 -3.57
CA VAL A 14 18.67 12.01 -3.37
C VAL A 14 17.80 12.84 -4.33
N PHE A 15 18.11 14.13 -4.48
CA PHE A 15 17.40 15.02 -5.40
C PHE A 15 17.57 14.58 -6.85
N ALA A 16 18.80 14.27 -7.29
CA ALA A 16 19.05 13.76 -8.64
C ALA A 16 18.33 12.42 -8.88
N ASN A 17 18.31 11.53 -7.88
CA ASN A 17 17.58 10.26 -7.95
C ASN A 17 16.07 10.49 -8.12
N LEU A 18 15.48 11.36 -7.30
CA LEU A 18 14.06 11.75 -7.41
C LEU A 18 13.76 12.40 -8.76
N HIS A 19 14.62 13.30 -9.22
CA HIS A 19 14.44 14.00 -10.49
C HIS A 19 14.48 13.04 -11.69
N GLY A 20 15.41 12.08 -11.68
CA GLY A 20 15.49 11.01 -12.67
C GLY A 20 14.25 10.10 -12.67
N ARG A 21 13.62 9.87 -11.51
CA ARG A 21 12.34 9.14 -11.44
C ARG A 21 11.18 10.00 -11.95
N TRP A 22 11.17 11.29 -11.64
CA TRP A 22 10.12 12.22 -12.06
C TRP A 22 10.00 12.38 -13.57
N SER A 23 11.10 12.26 -14.30
CA SER A 23 11.09 12.32 -15.77
C SER A 23 10.30 11.18 -16.41
N ARG A 24 10.08 10.08 -15.67
CA ARG A 24 9.36 8.90 -16.14
C ARG A 24 7.84 8.99 -15.98
N PHE A 25 7.31 10.06 -15.39
CA PHE A 25 5.85 10.20 -15.24
C PHE A 25 5.14 10.50 -16.56
N LEU A 26 3.88 10.05 -16.68
CA LEU A 26 2.98 10.49 -17.73
C LEU A 26 2.67 11.98 -17.54
N ARG A 27 3.02 12.80 -18.52
CA ARG A 27 2.85 14.27 -18.47
C ARG A 27 2.44 14.81 -19.83
N GLY A 28 1.87 16.01 -19.83
CA GLY A 28 1.56 16.78 -21.04
C GLY A 28 0.79 15.97 -22.09
N ASP A 29 1.29 15.97 -23.32
CA ASP A 29 0.64 15.33 -24.47
C ASP A 29 0.55 13.81 -24.35
N GLU A 30 1.47 13.18 -23.64
CA GLU A 30 1.40 11.73 -23.43
C GLU A 30 0.23 11.36 -22.53
N LEU A 31 0.09 12.05 -21.38
CA LEU A 31 -1.07 11.86 -20.50
C LEU A 31 -2.37 12.20 -21.24
N ARG A 32 -2.37 13.27 -22.03
CA ARG A 32 -3.52 13.67 -22.84
C ARG A 32 -3.93 12.59 -23.84
N ARG A 33 -2.97 11.99 -24.56
CA ARG A 33 -3.22 10.87 -25.48
C ARG A 33 -3.81 9.66 -24.77
N VAL A 34 -3.28 9.29 -23.60
CA VAL A 34 -3.81 8.18 -22.81
C VAL A 34 -5.25 8.45 -22.40
N VAL A 35 -5.55 9.63 -21.85
CA VAL A 35 -6.91 10.02 -21.44
C VAL A 35 -7.88 10.05 -22.62
N GLN A 36 -7.48 10.68 -23.73
CA GLN A 36 -8.32 10.82 -24.93
C GLN A 36 -8.58 9.49 -25.64
N SER A 37 -7.71 8.50 -25.46
CA SER A 37 -7.90 7.19 -26.10
C SER A 37 -9.15 6.46 -25.61
N GLY A 38 -9.62 6.74 -24.39
CA GLY A 38 -10.71 6.00 -23.75
C GLY A 38 -10.47 4.49 -23.62
N SER A 39 -9.24 4.02 -23.87
CA SER A 39 -8.90 2.61 -24.02
C SER A 39 -8.10 2.12 -22.82
N PRO A 40 -8.62 1.13 -22.07
CA PRO A 40 -7.87 0.41 -21.06
C PRO A 40 -6.51 -0.09 -21.54
N ASP A 41 -6.43 -0.68 -22.73
CA ASP A 41 -5.19 -1.23 -23.28
C ASP A 41 -4.12 -0.16 -23.52
N VAL A 42 -4.53 1.05 -23.91
CA VAL A 42 -3.59 2.17 -24.08
C VAL A 42 -3.04 2.61 -22.72
N LEU A 43 -3.88 2.68 -21.69
CA LEU A 43 -3.43 2.95 -20.32
C LEU A 43 -2.48 1.85 -19.81
N LEU A 44 -2.85 0.58 -19.95
CA LEU A 44 -2.04 -0.56 -19.49
C LEU A 44 -0.67 -0.59 -20.19
N ARG A 45 -0.61 -0.34 -21.50
CA ARG A 45 0.67 -0.22 -22.23
C ARG A 45 1.51 0.96 -21.75
N ALA A 46 0.88 2.11 -21.50
CA ALA A 46 1.58 3.30 -21.01
C ALA A 46 2.17 3.10 -19.60
N LEU A 47 1.48 2.33 -18.75
CA LEU A 47 1.95 1.90 -17.43
C LEU A 47 3.06 0.85 -17.53
N ALA A 48 2.92 -0.14 -18.40
CA ALA A 48 3.92 -1.19 -18.62
C ALA A 48 5.26 -0.61 -19.12
N GLY A 49 5.22 0.39 -20.02
CA GLY A 49 6.42 1.12 -20.47
C GLY A 49 7.18 1.85 -19.35
N ARG A 50 6.56 1.97 -18.17
CA ARG A 50 7.15 2.59 -16.97
C ARG A 50 7.52 1.58 -15.89
N GLY A 51 7.39 0.29 -16.18
CA GLY A 51 7.69 -0.78 -15.23
C GLY A 51 6.55 -1.12 -14.28
N VAL A 52 5.33 -0.62 -14.54
CA VAL A 52 4.13 -1.03 -13.80
C VAL A 52 3.42 -2.11 -14.61
N GLN A 53 3.62 -3.36 -14.21
CA GLN A 53 2.87 -4.48 -14.77
C GLN A 53 1.52 -4.55 -14.07
N VAL A 54 0.45 -4.37 -14.85
CA VAL A 54 -0.93 -4.43 -14.36
C VAL A 54 -1.60 -5.67 -14.92
N ALA A 55 -2.12 -6.53 -14.04
CA ALA A 55 -2.81 -7.76 -14.45
C ALA A 55 -4.20 -7.48 -15.07
N ASP A 56 -4.95 -6.57 -14.46
CA ASP A 56 -6.32 -6.20 -14.86
C ASP A 56 -6.68 -4.79 -14.34
N LEU A 57 -7.77 -4.22 -14.82
CA LEU A 57 -8.20 -2.87 -14.42
C LEU A 57 -8.62 -2.76 -12.95
N GLY A 58 -9.19 -3.81 -12.36
CA GLY A 58 -9.60 -3.84 -10.97
C GLY A 58 -8.42 -3.71 -10.01
N SER A 59 -7.28 -4.30 -10.38
CA SER A 59 -6.02 -4.24 -9.62
C SER A 59 -5.07 -3.12 -10.06
N ALA A 60 -5.41 -2.35 -11.12
CA ALA A 60 -4.54 -1.31 -11.66
C ALA A 60 -4.14 -0.25 -10.63
N ARG A 61 -5.08 0.18 -9.80
CA ARG A 61 -4.82 1.17 -8.74
C ARG A 61 -3.84 0.64 -7.71
N SER A 62 -4.13 -0.53 -7.12
CA SER A 62 -3.31 -1.10 -6.04
C SER A 62 -1.90 -1.41 -6.54
N GLN A 63 -1.76 -1.95 -7.75
CA GLN A 63 -0.46 -2.25 -8.34
C GLN A 63 0.34 -0.99 -8.70
N LEU A 64 -0.30 0.08 -9.17
CA LEU A 64 0.35 1.38 -9.38
C LEU A 64 0.82 1.99 -8.06
N VAL A 65 -0.03 1.99 -7.03
CA VAL A 65 0.32 2.53 -5.71
C VAL A 65 1.46 1.72 -5.08
N ARG A 66 1.43 0.39 -5.20
CA ARG A 66 2.50 -0.50 -4.73
C ARG A 66 3.83 -0.16 -5.39
N HIS A 67 3.84 -0.04 -6.71
CA HIS A 67 5.04 0.34 -7.46
C HIS A 67 5.62 1.69 -6.98
N LEU A 68 4.78 2.72 -6.86
CA LEU A 68 5.22 4.04 -6.39
C LEU A 68 5.69 4.00 -4.93
N GLY A 69 5.04 3.20 -4.09
CA GLY A 69 5.44 3.01 -2.70
C GLY A 69 6.79 2.28 -2.57
N GLU A 70 7.07 1.30 -3.43
CA GLU A 70 8.37 0.61 -3.50
C GLU A 70 9.47 1.58 -3.95
N GLU A 71 9.19 2.40 -4.96
CA GLU A 71 10.10 3.45 -5.43
C GLU A 71 10.42 4.44 -4.31
N LEU A 72 9.40 4.91 -3.57
CA LEU A 72 9.60 5.77 -2.42
C LEU A 72 10.35 5.04 -1.29
N SER A 73 10.07 3.76 -1.04
CA SER A 73 10.77 2.96 -0.02
C SER A 73 12.28 2.92 -0.29
N ARG A 74 12.69 2.75 -1.56
CA ARG A 74 14.10 2.80 -1.96
C ARG A 74 14.74 4.16 -1.70
N VAL A 75 13.98 5.25 -1.86
CA VAL A 75 14.46 6.60 -1.52
C VAL A 75 14.58 6.75 0.00
N VAL A 76 13.61 6.25 0.76
CA VAL A 76 13.64 6.28 2.24
C VAL A 76 14.88 5.60 2.78
N ASP A 77 15.32 4.49 2.18
CA ASP A 77 16.53 3.77 2.60
C ASP A 77 17.82 4.58 2.36
N LEU A 78 17.76 5.62 1.53
CA LEU A 78 18.86 6.58 1.29
C LEU A 78 18.74 7.82 2.17
N LEU A 79 17.59 8.05 2.81
CA LEU A 79 17.36 9.16 3.72
C LEU A 79 17.87 8.81 5.13
N GLY A 80 18.35 9.81 5.85
CA GLY A 80 18.69 9.70 7.27
C GLY A 80 17.74 10.50 8.16
N GLY A 81 17.67 10.13 9.44
CA GLY A 81 16.98 10.89 10.49
C GLY A 81 15.50 11.13 10.24
N GLY A 82 15.00 12.30 10.64
CA GLY A 82 13.57 12.61 10.65
C GLY A 82 12.88 12.56 9.28
N LEU A 83 13.60 12.75 8.17
CA LEU A 83 13.01 12.60 6.83
C LEU A 83 12.68 11.14 6.52
N ALA A 84 13.56 10.21 6.87
CA ALA A 84 13.32 8.78 6.70
C ALA A 84 12.14 8.31 7.57
N GLU A 85 12.05 8.82 8.80
CA GLU A 85 10.94 8.56 9.71
C GLU A 85 9.60 9.08 9.17
N PHE A 86 9.57 10.33 8.70
CA PHE A 86 8.39 10.95 8.11
C PHE A 86 7.86 10.13 6.92
N TYR A 87 8.72 9.81 5.96
CA TYR A 87 8.30 9.05 4.78
C TYR A 87 7.99 7.58 5.11
N THR A 88 8.63 6.98 6.11
CA THR A 88 8.23 5.66 6.62
C THR A 88 6.83 5.70 7.22
N ALA A 89 6.49 6.73 8.01
CA ALA A 89 5.16 6.91 8.55
C ALA A 89 4.12 7.17 7.43
N PHE A 90 4.48 7.98 6.43
CA PHE A 90 3.65 8.20 5.25
C PHE A 90 3.38 6.90 4.50
N LEU A 91 4.39 6.06 4.28
CA LEU A 91 4.21 4.76 3.63
C LEU A 91 3.35 3.82 4.49
N ARG A 92 3.51 3.84 5.82
CA ARG A 92 2.76 2.97 6.75
C ARG A 92 1.26 3.19 6.70
N ARG A 93 0.79 4.37 6.26
CA ARG A 93 -0.65 4.63 6.05
C ARG A 93 -1.30 3.59 5.14
N PHE A 94 -0.59 3.09 4.11
CA PHE A 94 -1.14 2.13 3.16
C PHE A 94 -1.42 0.78 3.83
N TRP A 95 -0.61 0.38 4.81
CA TRP A 95 -0.87 -0.82 5.61
C TRP A 95 -2.16 -0.67 6.43
N TYR A 96 -2.40 0.50 7.03
CA TYR A 96 -3.65 0.76 7.77
C TYR A 96 -4.87 0.84 6.83
N GLU A 97 -4.72 1.38 5.61
CA GLU A 97 -5.79 1.38 4.62
C GLU A 97 -6.11 -0.04 4.11
N ASP A 98 -5.09 -0.88 3.92
CA ASP A 98 -5.28 -2.30 3.59
C ASP A 98 -6.02 -3.01 4.74
N LEU A 99 -5.65 -2.75 5.99
CA LEU A 99 -6.35 -3.28 7.17
C LEU A 99 -7.82 -2.87 7.19
N LYS A 100 -8.11 -1.57 7.03
CA LYS A 100 -9.50 -1.07 6.94
C LYS A 100 -10.28 -1.73 5.80
N THR A 101 -9.64 -1.95 4.67
CA THR A 101 -10.25 -2.62 3.51
C THR A 101 -10.67 -4.04 3.86
N VAL A 102 -9.79 -4.82 4.49
CA VAL A 102 -10.09 -6.18 4.94
C VAL A 102 -11.24 -6.19 5.96
N LEU A 103 -11.20 -5.28 6.94
CA LEU A 103 -12.27 -5.13 7.95
C LEU A 103 -13.61 -4.79 7.29
N HIS A 104 -13.61 -3.88 6.32
CA HIS A 104 -14.82 -3.47 5.61
C HIS A 104 -15.41 -4.63 4.79
N VAL A 105 -14.59 -5.37 4.05
CA VAL A 105 -15.04 -6.54 3.28
C VAL A 105 -15.64 -7.61 4.19
N ARG A 106 -15.03 -7.83 5.36
CA ARG A 106 -15.54 -8.76 6.37
C ARG A 106 -16.91 -8.34 6.90
N ILE A 107 -17.06 -7.08 7.29
CA ILE A 107 -18.27 -6.56 7.93
C ILE A 107 -19.42 -6.44 6.91
N ALA A 108 -19.18 -5.71 5.81
CA ALA A 108 -20.22 -5.35 4.85
C ALA A 108 -20.52 -6.45 3.81
N GLY A 109 -19.74 -7.53 3.79
CA GLY A 109 -19.82 -8.60 2.78
C GLY A 109 -19.30 -8.12 1.42
N GLY A 110 -18.18 -8.70 0.97
CA GLY A 110 -17.57 -8.36 -0.31
C GLY A 110 -18.57 -8.40 -1.47
N ARG A 111 -18.86 -7.25 -2.10
CA ARG A 111 -19.84 -7.10 -3.19
C ARG A 111 -19.31 -7.63 -4.53
N GLY A 112 -18.83 -8.87 -4.56
CA GLY A 112 -18.28 -9.50 -5.76
C GLY A 112 -16.88 -9.01 -6.17
N VAL A 113 -16.19 -8.24 -5.32
CA VAL A 113 -14.80 -7.82 -5.52
C VAL A 113 -13.93 -8.55 -4.52
N SER A 114 -12.85 -9.18 -5.00
CA SER A 114 -11.85 -9.79 -4.13
C SER A 114 -11.17 -8.71 -3.29
N ALA A 115 -11.11 -8.90 -1.98
CA ALA A 115 -10.36 -8.00 -1.09
C ALA A 115 -8.92 -7.83 -1.59
N GLN A 116 -8.32 -8.91 -2.09
CA GLN A 116 -6.95 -8.96 -2.55
C GLN A 116 -6.65 -7.97 -3.69
N ASP A 117 -7.63 -7.71 -4.57
CA ASP A 117 -7.44 -6.80 -5.71
C ASP A 117 -7.36 -5.34 -5.25
N LEU A 118 -7.92 -5.05 -4.07
CA LEU A 118 -7.95 -3.72 -3.48
C LEU A 118 -6.71 -3.40 -2.63
N LEU A 119 -5.97 -4.42 -2.20
CA LEU A 119 -4.83 -4.24 -1.29
C LEU A 119 -3.60 -3.75 -2.03
N VAL A 120 -2.94 -2.74 -1.47
CA VAL A 120 -1.66 -2.26 -1.96
C VAL A 120 -0.54 -3.26 -1.65
N ASP A 121 -0.58 -3.91 -0.48
CA ASP A 121 0.39 -4.90 0.00
C ASP A 121 1.84 -4.43 -0.20
N LEU A 122 2.18 -3.30 0.44
CA LEU A 122 3.49 -2.69 0.27
C LEU A 122 4.58 -3.55 0.93
N PRO A 123 5.61 -4.04 0.20
CA PRO A 123 6.58 -5.00 0.72
C PRO A 123 7.42 -4.53 1.92
N ARG A 124 7.47 -3.22 2.18
CA ARG A 124 8.19 -2.64 3.34
C ARG A 124 7.56 -3.02 4.69
N PHE A 125 6.27 -3.38 4.70
CA PHE A 125 5.54 -3.68 5.92
C PHE A 125 5.09 -5.15 5.95
N PRO A 126 4.82 -5.70 7.15
CA PRO A 126 4.32 -7.06 7.26
C PRO A 126 2.99 -7.23 6.54
N ARG A 127 2.86 -8.34 5.83
CA ARG A 127 1.63 -8.68 5.12
C ARG A 127 0.50 -8.98 6.09
N LEU A 128 -0.70 -8.54 5.74
CA LEU A 128 -1.91 -8.92 6.47
C LEU A 128 -2.29 -10.37 6.13
N PRO A 129 -2.67 -11.20 7.11
CA PRO A 129 -3.18 -12.55 6.88
C PRO A 129 -4.64 -12.50 6.44
N VAL A 130 -4.89 -11.94 5.25
CA VAL A 130 -6.23 -11.57 4.73
C VAL A 130 -7.25 -12.69 4.90
N GLN A 131 -6.93 -13.92 4.45
CA GLN A 131 -7.87 -15.04 4.53
C GLN A 131 -8.24 -15.38 5.97
N GLN A 132 -7.25 -15.44 6.87
CA GLN A 132 -7.51 -15.73 8.29
C GLN A 132 -8.36 -14.64 8.94
N MET A 133 -8.15 -13.38 8.55
CA MET A 133 -8.96 -12.26 9.03
C MET A 133 -10.40 -12.31 8.52
N LEU A 134 -10.60 -12.66 7.24
CA LEU A 134 -11.94 -12.84 6.66
C LEU A 134 -12.67 -14.04 7.29
N GLU A 135 -11.94 -15.10 7.67
CA GLU A 135 -12.47 -16.34 8.26
C GLU A 135 -12.59 -16.30 9.79
N ALA A 136 -12.03 -15.29 10.46
CA ALA A 136 -12.12 -15.15 11.91
C ALA A 136 -13.59 -15.24 12.37
N ARG A 137 -13.86 -15.80 13.54
CA ARG A 137 -15.24 -15.98 14.01
C ARG A 137 -15.75 -14.78 14.81
N ASP A 138 -14.85 -14.18 15.57
CA ASP A 138 -15.13 -13.13 16.56
C ASP A 138 -13.97 -12.12 16.59
N ALA A 139 -14.15 -11.05 17.36
CA ALA A 139 -13.14 -10.01 17.54
C ALA A 139 -11.83 -10.55 18.10
N GLU A 140 -11.89 -11.46 19.07
CA GLU A 140 -10.69 -12.06 19.68
C GLU A 140 -9.86 -12.85 18.66
N SER A 141 -10.51 -13.65 17.82
CA SER A 141 -9.86 -14.42 16.75
C SER A 141 -9.23 -13.50 15.71
N LEU A 142 -9.91 -12.40 15.36
CA LEU A 142 -9.39 -11.39 14.43
C LEU A 142 -8.17 -10.66 15.02
N LEU A 143 -8.22 -10.28 16.30
CA LEU A 143 -7.12 -9.64 17.00
C LEU A 143 -5.90 -10.55 17.08
N ARG A 144 -6.08 -11.85 17.34
CA ARG A 144 -4.98 -12.83 17.33
C ARG A 144 -4.27 -12.90 15.98
N CYS A 145 -5.00 -12.76 14.86
CA CYS A 145 -4.39 -12.66 13.54
C CYS A 145 -3.51 -11.41 13.40
N LEU A 146 -3.88 -10.30 14.05
CA LEU A 146 -3.14 -9.03 14.01
C LEU A 146 -1.96 -9.01 14.99
N SER A 147 -2.04 -9.69 16.13
CA SER A 147 -0.97 -9.77 17.13
C SER A 147 0.32 -10.37 16.56
N GLY A 148 0.20 -11.26 15.56
CA GLY A 148 1.33 -11.86 14.85
C GLY A 148 1.95 -10.96 13.77
N VAL A 149 1.31 -9.85 13.41
CA VAL A 149 1.69 -8.97 12.31
C VAL A 149 2.24 -7.67 12.92
N GLY A 150 3.55 -7.66 13.19
CA GLY A 150 4.22 -6.52 13.82
C GLY A 150 3.91 -5.19 13.09
N GLY A 151 3.07 -4.34 13.68
CA GLY A 151 2.60 -3.13 12.98
C GLY A 151 1.33 -2.51 13.55
N ALA A 152 0.53 -3.30 14.29
CA ALA A 152 -0.56 -2.78 15.10
C ALA A 152 0.00 -1.78 16.13
N ARG A 153 -0.54 -0.55 16.12
CA ARG A 153 -0.27 0.44 17.16
C ARG A 153 -1.09 0.10 18.40
N GLU A 154 -0.62 0.54 19.56
CA GLU A 154 -1.44 0.60 20.77
C GLU A 154 -2.79 1.26 20.46
N GLY A 155 -3.88 0.65 20.92
CA GLY A 155 -5.25 1.14 20.73
C GLY A 155 -5.99 0.60 19.49
N LEU A 156 -5.34 -0.15 18.60
CA LEU A 156 -6.05 -0.82 17.50
C LEU A 156 -7.09 -1.83 18.02
N ASP A 157 -6.77 -2.51 19.12
CA ASP A 157 -7.60 -3.55 19.71
C ASP A 157 -8.98 -3.00 20.10
N ALA A 158 -9.02 -1.83 20.75
CA ALA A 158 -10.25 -1.18 21.15
C ALA A 158 -11.13 -0.81 19.94
N ILE A 159 -10.53 -0.29 18.87
CA ILE A 159 -11.26 0.09 17.64
C ILE A 159 -11.85 -1.15 16.95
N VAL A 160 -11.10 -2.25 16.88
CA VAL A 160 -11.56 -3.49 16.24
C VAL A 160 -12.70 -4.12 17.03
N VAL A 161 -12.62 -4.11 18.37
CA VAL A 161 -13.71 -4.60 19.24
C VAL A 161 -14.96 -3.76 19.04
N GLU A 162 -14.86 -2.43 19.13
CA GLU A 162 -16.00 -1.51 18.95
C GLU A 162 -16.68 -1.68 17.58
N LEU A 163 -15.89 -1.79 16.51
CA LEU A 163 -16.40 -2.00 15.14
C LEU A 163 -17.20 -3.31 14.99
N LEU A 164 -16.84 -4.36 15.73
CA LEU A 164 -17.51 -5.65 15.64
C LEU A 164 -18.73 -5.74 16.56
N GLU A 165 -18.70 -5.09 17.72
CA GLU A 165 -19.86 -5.01 18.63
C GLU A 165 -20.98 -4.14 18.05
N THR A 166 -20.65 -3.09 17.30
CA THR A 166 -21.64 -2.17 16.70
C THR A 166 -22.43 -2.80 15.54
N GLU A 167 -21.88 -3.84 14.89
CA GLU A 167 -22.49 -4.54 13.74
C GLU A 167 -23.15 -5.87 14.13
N ASP A 168 -23.21 -6.22 15.42
CA ASP A 168 -23.97 -7.36 15.97
C ASP A 168 -25.51 -7.08 15.98
N ILE A 169 -25.97 -6.29 15.00
CA ILE A 169 -27.39 -6.06 14.71
C ILE A 169 -27.88 -7.29 13.91
N PRO A 170 -28.94 -7.97 14.38
CA PRO A 170 -29.34 -9.27 13.85
C PRO A 170 -29.63 -9.18 12.35
N ARG A 171 -28.90 -9.98 11.57
CA ARG A 171 -29.21 -10.26 10.17
C ARG A 171 -30.52 -11.05 10.12
N SER A 172 -31.64 -10.34 10.01
CA SER A 172 -32.98 -10.89 9.73
C SER A 172 -33.08 -11.42 8.30
#